data_AF-A0A2G9UNT0-F1
#
_entry.id   AF-A0A2G9UNT0-F1
#
_cell.length_a   1.000
_cell.length_b   1.000
_cell.length_c   1.000
_cell.angle_alpha   90.00
_cell.angle_beta   90.00
_cell.angle_gamma   90.00
#
_symmetry.space_group_name_H-M   'P 1'
#
loop_
_entity.id
_entity.type
_entity.pdbx_description
1 polymer ?
#
loop_
_entity_poly.entity_id
_entity_poly.type
_entity_poly.pdbx_seq_one_letter_code
_entity_poly.pdbx_strand_id
1 'polypeptide(L)'
;MSQQKKRITALAPDVAAKRRKLDEQQPVNKGDFEAHLEHLSQISEAESISLTQRSELEEGLGSTKSIAFQVFDIETYHEPGSSTTFDRTNVKLYGVTQRGNSVCAIVTDYFPHFYFQAPERFAVEHLDVAQRNLNNAIATSMRRANSNLQMSAVVVDNLVHLSIVEGENIYYYRGSEKKYPFIKVSGSILALNKAKQELKTGGISFGSGPIQVGTLFEANIDAEVKFMARTGIVGCGWVEIPVGKGTIFNKKAQSSSTLSFDIECMGRRGVFPDANEDPVIQIANMVKVEGESEPFIRNCFVLGSCAPVIGSEIIQCESEKDLLEKWSEFVREVDPDILTGYNILNFDLPYILDRAKVVLRDYKLRSYTLNSVSYHFLSEQKEDVEHSIIPDLQRGDEHTRRRLAVYCMKDAALPLKLLEKLLSVINYMEMARVTGVPLNYLLTRGQQIKILSMMLRKCKANNFFLPVIEVQGGDSEGYEGATVIEPLRGFYNEPIATLDFASLYPSIMIAHNLCYTTLLKKPEGEEGKVRIFTLPF
;
A
#
# COMPACT_ATOMS: atom_id res chain seq x y z
N MET A 1 38.10 64.21 22.50
CA MET A 1 38.44 62.93 23.18
C MET A 1 38.00 61.77 22.29
N SER A 2 38.59 60.59 22.45
CA SER A 2 38.29 59.42 21.61
C SER A 2 36.95 58.76 21.97
N GLN A 3 36.24 58.22 20.98
CA GLN A 3 35.21 57.20 21.18
C GLN A 3 35.47 56.02 20.23
N GLN A 4 35.75 54.84 20.81
CA GLN A 4 36.08 53.64 20.07
C GLN A 4 34.81 52.91 19.60
N LYS A 5 34.72 52.58 18.31
CA LYS A 5 33.76 51.56 17.83
C LYS A 5 34.27 50.17 18.23
N LYS A 6 33.68 49.56 19.26
CA LYS A 6 33.92 48.14 19.58
C LYS A 6 33.30 47.27 18.48
N ARG A 7 34.14 46.59 17.68
CA ARG A 7 33.73 45.38 16.94
C ARG A 7 33.66 44.22 17.93
N ILE A 8 32.60 43.42 17.83
CA ILE A 8 32.53 42.11 18.50
C ILE A 8 33.10 41.09 17.51
N THR A 9 34.23 40.47 17.87
CA THR A 9 34.85 39.40 17.09
C THR A 9 34.22 38.07 17.48
N ALA A 10 33.69 37.32 16.52
CA ALA A 10 33.29 35.94 16.77
C ALA A 10 34.53 35.07 16.92
N LEU A 11 34.56 34.20 17.93
CA LEU A 11 35.62 33.21 18.13
C LEU A 11 35.37 32.00 17.22
N ALA A 12 36.27 31.77 16.27
CA ALA A 12 36.38 30.49 15.57
C ALA A 12 37.35 29.57 16.35
N PRO A 13 37.05 28.28 16.51
CA PRO A 13 37.98 27.34 17.12
C PRO A 13 39.05 26.88 16.11
N ASP A 14 40.33 27.09 16.44
CA ASP A 14 41.46 26.62 15.63
C ASP A 14 41.56 25.07 15.64
N VAL A 15 41.15 24.44 14.54
CA VAL A 15 41.41 23.00 14.30
C VAL A 15 42.68 22.86 13.46
N ALA A 16 43.83 22.83 14.13
CA ALA A 16 45.13 22.71 13.47
C ALA A 16 45.29 21.36 12.75
N ALA A 17 45.48 21.41 11.43
CA ALA A 17 45.55 20.23 10.56
C ALA A 17 46.81 19.36 10.79
N LYS A 18 46.74 18.41 11.73
CA LYS A 18 47.74 17.34 11.87
C LYS A 18 47.64 16.36 10.69
N ARG A 19 48.45 16.57 9.66
CA ARG A 19 48.81 15.51 8.70
C ARG A 19 49.43 14.34 9.49
N ARG A 20 48.73 13.20 9.60
CA ARG A 20 49.35 11.94 10.01
C ARG A 20 50.31 11.48 8.90
N LYS A 21 51.43 10.87 9.29
CA LYS A 21 52.27 10.11 8.36
C LYS A 21 51.55 8.81 7.98
N LEU A 22 51.94 8.26 6.84
CA LEU A 22 51.79 6.85 6.55
C LEU A 22 52.86 6.12 7.37
N ASP A 23 52.43 5.46 8.44
CA ASP A 23 53.23 4.48 9.19
C ASP A 23 52.63 3.08 8.98
N GLU A 24 53.39 2.05 9.31
CA GLU A 24 53.33 0.70 8.73
C GLU A 24 52.11 -0.16 9.12
N GLN A 25 52.00 -1.32 8.44
CA GLN A 25 50.93 -2.31 8.53
C GLN A 25 50.52 -2.66 9.97
N GLN A 26 49.43 -2.04 10.46
CA GLN A 26 48.67 -2.59 11.57
C GLN A 26 47.65 -3.62 11.04
N PRO A 27 47.41 -4.74 11.77
CA PRO A 27 46.33 -5.64 11.41
C PRO A 27 45.00 -4.90 11.50
N VAL A 28 44.12 -5.11 10.51
CA VAL A 28 42.76 -4.56 10.53
C VAL A 28 41.99 -5.26 11.65
N ASN A 29 41.71 -4.54 12.75
CA ASN A 29 40.74 -5.00 13.73
C ASN A 29 39.38 -5.16 13.03
N LYS A 30 38.78 -6.35 13.14
CA LYS A 30 37.44 -6.61 12.57
C LYS A 30 36.42 -5.62 13.12
N GLY A 31 35.48 -5.21 12.29
CA GLY A 31 34.35 -4.38 12.73
C GLY A 31 33.36 -5.17 13.57
N ASP A 32 32.64 -4.51 14.48
CA ASP A 32 31.62 -5.14 15.33
C ASP A 32 30.53 -5.87 14.50
N PHE A 33 30.24 -5.35 13.30
CA PHE A 33 29.31 -5.97 12.35
C PHE A 33 29.87 -7.25 11.69
N GLU A 34 31.18 -7.31 11.40
CA GLU A 34 31.82 -8.54 10.90
C GLU A 34 31.82 -9.63 11.99
N ALA A 35 32.08 -9.25 13.25
CA ALA A 35 32.00 -10.17 14.39
C ALA A 35 30.58 -10.73 14.61
N HIS A 36 29.54 -9.92 14.33
CA HIS A 36 28.15 -10.36 14.35
C HIS A 36 27.84 -11.35 13.21
N LEU A 37 28.25 -11.07 11.97
CA LEU A 37 28.09 -12.02 10.84
C LEU A 37 28.82 -13.35 11.10
N GLU A 38 30.01 -13.32 11.71
CA GLU A 38 30.76 -14.50 12.14
C GLU A 38 30.04 -15.30 13.24
N HIS A 39 29.36 -14.63 14.18
CA HIS A 39 28.54 -15.33 15.16
C HIS A 39 27.32 -16.01 14.51
N LEU A 40 26.66 -15.32 13.58
CA LEU A 40 25.52 -15.87 12.83
C LEU A 40 25.90 -17.01 11.87
N SER A 41 27.17 -17.15 11.46
CA SER A 41 27.62 -18.30 10.66
C SER A 41 27.69 -19.58 11.49
N GLN A 42 28.20 -19.48 12.72
CA GLN A 42 28.34 -20.59 13.67
C GLN A 42 26.99 -21.18 14.08
N ILE A 43 25.94 -20.36 14.12
CA ILE A 43 24.55 -20.82 14.34
C ILE A 43 24.06 -21.62 13.13
N SER A 44 24.21 -21.10 11.91
CA SER A 44 23.77 -21.80 10.70
C SER A 44 24.52 -23.11 10.39
N GLU A 45 25.76 -23.28 10.86
CA GLU A 45 26.49 -24.55 10.74
C GLU A 45 25.93 -25.65 11.66
N ALA A 46 25.27 -25.30 12.76
CA ALA A 46 24.60 -26.26 13.64
C ALA A 46 23.23 -26.74 13.08
N GLU A 47 22.60 -25.93 12.22
CA GLU A 47 21.27 -26.18 11.64
C GLU A 47 21.34 -26.43 10.13
N SER A 48 22.27 -27.31 9.71
CA SER A 48 22.59 -27.60 8.30
C SER A 48 21.48 -28.40 7.57
N ILE A 49 20.31 -27.81 7.38
CA ILE A 49 19.12 -28.38 6.69
C ILE A 49 18.63 -27.40 5.61
N SER A 50 19.13 -27.57 4.38
CA SER A 50 18.54 -27.10 3.11
C SER A 50 17.82 -25.72 3.11
N LEU A 51 18.41 -24.68 3.71
CA LEU A 51 17.78 -23.35 3.87
C LEU A 51 17.45 -22.61 2.56
N THR A 52 17.88 -23.12 1.40
CA THR A 52 17.55 -22.61 0.06
C THR A 52 16.31 -23.27 -0.58
N GLN A 53 15.69 -24.27 0.05
CA GLN A 53 14.46 -24.90 -0.45
C GLN A 53 13.34 -24.88 0.58
N ARG A 54 12.21 -24.30 0.18
CA ARG A 54 11.03 -24.04 1.01
C ARG A 54 10.20 -25.31 1.24
N SER A 55 9.41 -25.31 2.33
CA SER A 55 8.61 -26.47 2.75
C SER A 55 7.71 -27.00 1.63
N GLU A 56 7.64 -28.33 1.48
CA GLU A 56 6.72 -28.96 0.51
C GLU A 56 5.25 -28.67 0.82
N LEU A 57 4.43 -28.66 -0.25
CA LEU A 57 2.98 -28.47 -0.17
C LEU A 57 2.35 -29.55 0.72
N GLU A 58 1.46 -29.14 1.62
CA GLU A 58 0.82 -30.09 2.52
C GLU A 58 -0.02 -31.14 1.78
N GLU A 59 0.21 -32.42 2.09
CA GLU A 59 -0.60 -33.50 1.53
C GLU A 59 -2.08 -33.32 1.87
N GLY A 60 -2.92 -33.41 0.83
CA GLY A 60 -4.36 -33.23 0.92
C GLY A 60 -4.86 -31.78 0.87
N LEU A 61 -3.98 -30.78 0.71
CA LEU A 61 -4.39 -29.38 0.61
C LEU A 61 -5.35 -29.17 -0.59
N GLY A 62 -6.51 -28.58 -0.34
CA GLY A 62 -7.61 -28.37 -1.29
C GLY A 62 -8.49 -29.60 -1.59
N SER A 63 -7.96 -30.82 -1.46
CA SER A 63 -8.65 -32.07 -1.81
C SER A 63 -9.24 -32.82 -0.61
N THR A 64 -8.59 -32.76 0.56
CA THR A 64 -9.09 -33.31 1.84
C THR A 64 -9.00 -32.31 2.99
N LYS A 65 -8.20 -31.25 2.86
CA LYS A 65 -8.04 -30.14 3.82
C LYS A 65 -8.40 -28.82 3.14
N SER A 66 -9.01 -27.90 3.86
CA SER A 66 -9.25 -26.54 3.38
C SER A 66 -7.94 -25.75 3.24
N ILE A 67 -7.95 -24.68 2.44
CA ILE A 67 -6.79 -23.81 2.24
C ILE A 67 -7.01 -22.53 3.06
N ALA A 68 -6.40 -22.46 4.23
CA ALA A 68 -6.42 -21.27 5.09
C ALA A 68 -5.12 -20.45 4.93
N PHE A 69 -5.26 -19.18 4.55
CA PHE A 69 -4.14 -18.28 4.31
C PHE A 69 -4.45 -16.82 4.72
N GLN A 70 -3.42 -16.08 5.12
CA GLN A 70 -3.50 -14.66 5.46
C GLN A 70 -3.26 -13.80 4.23
N VAL A 71 -4.22 -12.96 3.87
CA VAL A 71 -4.14 -12.09 2.67
C VAL A 71 -3.32 -10.84 2.96
N PHE A 72 -2.22 -10.65 2.23
CA PHE A 72 -1.40 -9.43 2.28
C PHE A 72 -1.82 -8.41 1.23
N ASP A 73 -2.06 -8.84 -0.02
CA ASP A 73 -2.43 -7.95 -1.12
C ASP A 73 -3.57 -8.51 -2.01
N ILE A 74 -4.18 -7.62 -2.77
CA ILE A 74 -5.35 -7.86 -3.62
C ILE A 74 -5.24 -7.06 -4.92
N GLU A 75 -5.45 -7.75 -6.04
CA GLU A 75 -5.38 -7.19 -7.40
C GLU A 75 -6.65 -7.58 -8.15
N THR A 76 -7.41 -6.62 -8.71
CA THR A 76 -8.35 -6.96 -9.77
C THR A 76 -7.65 -6.92 -11.13
N TYR A 77 -7.82 -8.00 -11.91
CA TYR A 77 -7.34 -8.05 -13.28
C TYR A 77 -8.48 -8.31 -14.26
N HIS A 78 -8.30 -7.80 -15.46
CA HIS A 78 -9.21 -7.98 -16.57
C HIS A 78 -8.78 -9.21 -17.38
N GLU A 79 -9.70 -10.14 -17.58
CA GLU A 79 -9.55 -11.26 -18.50
C GLU A 79 -10.40 -10.94 -19.74
N PRO A 80 -9.78 -10.65 -20.91
CA PRO A 80 -10.49 -10.20 -22.10
C PRO A 80 -11.49 -11.23 -22.62
N GLY A 81 -12.64 -10.75 -23.07
CA GLY A 81 -13.59 -11.56 -23.83
C GLY A 81 -13.05 -12.01 -25.20
N SER A 82 -13.70 -13.00 -25.78
CA SER A 82 -13.54 -13.38 -27.19
C SER A 82 -14.72 -12.82 -28.00
N SER A 83 -14.82 -13.16 -29.30
CA SER A 83 -16.00 -12.80 -30.10
C SER A 83 -17.31 -13.44 -29.58
N THR A 84 -17.23 -14.50 -28.77
CA THR A 84 -18.35 -15.27 -28.21
C THR A 84 -18.42 -15.30 -26.67
N THR A 85 -17.41 -14.78 -25.96
CA THR A 85 -17.38 -14.71 -24.49
C THR A 85 -17.21 -13.27 -24.02
N PHE A 86 -17.91 -12.89 -22.95
CA PHE A 86 -17.83 -11.53 -22.38
C PHE A 86 -16.60 -11.31 -21.52
N ASP A 87 -16.20 -10.04 -21.38
CA ASP A 87 -15.11 -9.57 -20.51
C ASP A 87 -15.32 -9.96 -19.04
N ARG A 88 -14.29 -10.51 -18.41
CA ARG A 88 -14.31 -10.84 -16.98
C ARG A 88 -13.49 -9.86 -16.14
N THR A 89 -13.79 -9.85 -14.84
CA THR A 89 -13.01 -9.16 -13.82
C THR A 89 -12.78 -10.15 -12.70
N ASN A 90 -11.55 -10.64 -12.59
CA ASN A 90 -11.18 -11.63 -11.61
C ASN A 90 -10.38 -10.94 -10.49
N VAL A 91 -10.47 -11.46 -9.27
CA VAL A 91 -9.76 -10.91 -8.11
C VAL A 91 -8.70 -11.91 -7.67
N LYS A 92 -7.43 -11.53 -7.68
CA LYS A 92 -6.37 -12.29 -7.04
C LYS A 92 -6.25 -11.86 -5.59
N LEU A 93 -6.09 -12.83 -4.70
CA LEU A 93 -5.67 -12.62 -3.31
C LEU A 93 -4.30 -13.26 -3.15
N TYR A 94 -3.30 -12.46 -2.78
CA TYR A 94 -1.94 -12.90 -2.51
C TYR A 94 -1.74 -12.99 -0.99
N GLY A 95 -1.12 -14.06 -0.53
CA GLY A 95 -0.94 -14.29 0.90
C GLY A 95 -0.34 -15.66 1.25
N VAL A 96 -0.31 -15.99 2.54
CA VAL A 96 0.50 -17.11 3.07
C VAL A 96 -0.30 -18.01 4.03
N THR A 97 -0.12 -19.33 3.93
CA THR A 97 -0.68 -20.28 4.92
C THR A 97 0.05 -20.19 6.26
N GLN A 98 -0.47 -20.80 7.32
CA GLN A 98 0.20 -20.87 8.62
C GLN A 98 1.56 -21.60 8.58
N ARG A 99 1.77 -22.50 7.61
CA ARG A 99 3.07 -23.15 7.34
C ARG A 99 3.96 -22.32 6.40
N GLY A 100 3.62 -21.05 6.22
CA GLY A 100 4.25 -20.09 5.33
C GLY A 100 3.77 -20.16 3.89
N ASN A 101 3.32 -21.31 3.36
CA ASN A 101 3.08 -21.54 1.92
C ASN A 101 2.36 -20.38 1.20
N SER A 102 3.00 -19.73 0.22
CA SER A 102 2.41 -18.71 -0.64
C SER A 102 1.21 -19.24 -1.42
N VAL A 103 0.16 -18.43 -1.49
CA VAL A 103 -1.11 -18.70 -2.15
C VAL A 103 -1.48 -17.49 -3.01
N CYS A 104 -1.65 -17.73 -4.31
CA CYS A 104 -2.39 -16.82 -5.19
C CYS A 104 -3.77 -17.45 -5.44
N ALA A 105 -4.79 -16.96 -4.73
CA ALA A 105 -6.16 -17.42 -4.91
C ALA A 105 -6.89 -16.54 -5.93
N ILE A 106 -7.23 -17.11 -7.08
CA ILE A 106 -8.00 -16.42 -8.12
C ILE A 106 -9.50 -16.65 -7.87
N VAL A 107 -10.20 -15.58 -7.51
CA VAL A 107 -11.66 -15.54 -7.40
C VAL A 107 -12.22 -15.07 -8.74
N THR A 108 -12.81 -16.00 -9.49
CA THR A 108 -13.45 -15.73 -10.79
C THR A 108 -14.84 -15.14 -10.62
N ASP A 109 -15.39 -14.61 -11.72
CA ASP A 109 -16.80 -14.22 -11.83
C ASP A 109 -17.25 -13.17 -10.80
N TYR A 110 -16.30 -12.35 -10.30
CA TYR A 110 -16.62 -11.15 -9.56
C TYR A 110 -17.08 -10.06 -10.52
N PHE A 111 -18.34 -9.65 -10.37
CA PHE A 111 -18.87 -8.51 -11.10
C PHE A 111 -18.88 -7.28 -10.17
N PRO A 112 -17.95 -6.31 -10.37
CA PRO A 112 -18.10 -4.97 -9.82
C PRO A 112 -19.47 -4.38 -10.16
N HIS A 113 -19.87 -3.38 -9.38
CA HIS A 113 -21.18 -2.76 -9.54
C HIS A 113 -21.20 -1.32 -9.04
N PHE A 114 -22.28 -0.65 -9.41
CA PHE A 114 -22.76 0.61 -8.85
C PHE A 114 -24.29 0.60 -8.84
N TYR A 115 -24.89 1.57 -8.16
CA TYR A 115 -26.35 1.69 -8.07
C TYR A 115 -26.82 3.07 -8.54
N PHE A 116 -28.09 3.18 -8.90
CA PHE A 116 -28.81 4.45 -8.98
C PHE A 116 -30.25 4.24 -8.51
N GLN A 117 -30.91 5.29 -8.04
CA GLN A 117 -32.29 5.17 -7.56
C GLN A 117 -33.22 4.76 -8.73
N ALA A 118 -34.10 3.78 -8.49
CA ALA A 118 -35.02 3.33 -9.53
C ALA A 118 -36.01 4.46 -9.88
N PRO A 119 -36.30 4.70 -11.17
CA PRO A 119 -37.25 5.73 -11.60
C PRO A 119 -38.68 5.46 -11.10
N GLU A 120 -39.50 6.51 -11.02
CA GLU A 120 -40.92 6.34 -10.71
C GLU A 120 -41.59 5.38 -11.70
N ARG A 121 -42.39 4.44 -11.17
CA ARG A 121 -43.08 3.39 -11.94
C ARG A 121 -42.15 2.38 -12.66
N PHE A 122 -40.85 2.39 -12.38
CA PHE A 122 -39.97 1.30 -12.80
C PHE A 122 -40.32 0.02 -12.02
N ALA A 123 -40.35 -1.11 -12.73
CA ALA A 123 -40.84 -2.39 -12.24
C ALA A 123 -40.04 -3.53 -12.90
N VAL A 124 -40.21 -4.76 -12.40
CA VAL A 124 -39.49 -5.94 -12.92
C VAL A 124 -39.74 -6.16 -14.43
N GLU A 125 -40.94 -5.87 -14.91
CA GLU A 125 -41.34 -5.93 -16.33
C GLU A 125 -40.48 -5.03 -17.24
N HIS A 126 -39.94 -3.94 -16.71
CA HIS A 126 -39.11 -2.98 -17.45
C HIS A 126 -37.61 -3.37 -17.47
N LEU A 127 -37.19 -4.37 -16.68
CA LEU A 127 -35.78 -4.73 -16.47
C LEU A 127 -35.09 -5.21 -17.75
N ASP A 128 -35.70 -6.15 -18.47
CA ASP A 128 -35.14 -6.72 -19.71
C ASP A 128 -34.97 -5.67 -20.81
N VAL A 129 -35.97 -4.80 -20.96
CA VAL A 129 -35.95 -3.70 -21.95
C VAL A 129 -34.85 -2.70 -21.60
N ALA A 130 -34.75 -2.31 -20.32
CA ALA A 130 -33.70 -1.43 -19.83
C ALA A 130 -32.29 -2.01 -20.02
N GLN A 131 -32.09 -3.30 -19.71
CA GLN A 131 -30.79 -3.97 -19.87
C GLN A 131 -30.38 -4.03 -21.34
N ARG A 132 -31.29 -4.45 -22.24
CA ARG A 132 -31.02 -4.47 -23.69
C ARG A 132 -30.71 -3.08 -24.23
N ASN A 133 -31.44 -2.04 -23.81
CA ASN A 133 -31.20 -0.67 -24.27
C ASN A 133 -29.85 -0.12 -23.79
N LEU A 134 -29.50 -0.35 -22.52
CA LEU A 134 -28.19 0.03 -21.96
C LEU A 134 -27.04 -0.74 -22.64
N ASN A 135 -27.18 -2.04 -22.83
CA ASN A 135 -26.17 -2.87 -23.51
C ASN A 135 -25.95 -2.45 -24.96
N ASN A 136 -27.01 -2.13 -25.71
CA ASN A 136 -26.89 -1.58 -27.06
C ASN A 136 -26.21 -0.20 -27.10
N ALA A 137 -26.48 0.67 -26.11
CA ALA A 137 -25.79 1.96 -25.98
C ALA A 137 -24.29 1.78 -25.69
N ILE A 138 -23.93 0.91 -24.73
CA ILE A 138 -22.54 0.58 -24.39
C ILE A 138 -21.81 0.00 -25.62
N ALA A 139 -22.38 -0.99 -26.30
CA ALA A 139 -21.78 -1.59 -27.50
C ALA A 139 -21.58 -0.56 -28.63
N THR A 140 -22.51 0.37 -28.80
CA THR A 140 -22.38 1.49 -29.75
C THR A 140 -21.26 2.44 -29.35
N SER A 141 -21.15 2.77 -28.06
CA SER A 141 -20.07 3.60 -27.49
C SER A 141 -18.68 2.95 -27.62
N MET A 142 -18.60 1.63 -27.48
CA MET A 142 -17.39 0.84 -27.70
C MET A 142 -16.98 0.81 -29.17
N ARG A 143 -17.91 0.52 -30.10
CA ARG A 143 -17.65 0.53 -31.55
C ARG A 143 -17.28 1.91 -32.10
N ARG A 144 -17.76 3.00 -31.48
CA ARG A 144 -17.31 4.37 -31.78
C ARG A 144 -15.87 4.65 -31.34
N ALA A 145 -15.40 4.00 -30.27
CA ALA A 145 -14.03 4.13 -29.78
C ALA A 145 -13.04 3.20 -30.51
N ASN A 146 -13.50 2.04 -31.00
CA ASN A 146 -12.73 1.12 -31.83
C ASN A 146 -13.63 0.56 -32.94
N SER A 147 -13.47 1.07 -34.16
CA SER A 147 -14.25 0.67 -35.35
C SER A 147 -14.08 -0.80 -35.75
N ASN A 148 -12.99 -1.44 -35.32
CA ASN A 148 -12.64 -2.81 -35.70
C ASN A 148 -13.19 -3.84 -34.70
N LEU A 149 -13.85 -3.39 -33.62
CA LEU A 149 -14.36 -4.26 -32.56
C LEU A 149 -15.61 -5.04 -33.01
N GLN A 150 -15.42 -6.32 -33.35
CA GLN A 150 -16.51 -7.25 -33.61
C GLN A 150 -16.99 -7.92 -32.31
N MET A 151 -18.30 -8.01 -32.13
CA MET A 151 -18.95 -8.63 -30.97
C MET A 151 -20.20 -9.38 -31.45
N SER A 152 -20.37 -10.63 -31.04
CA SER A 152 -21.62 -11.36 -31.26
C SER A 152 -22.77 -10.76 -30.43
N ALA A 153 -24.01 -11.02 -30.85
CA ALA A 153 -25.21 -10.57 -30.11
C ALA A 153 -25.20 -11.05 -28.65
N VAL A 154 -24.78 -12.30 -28.41
CA VAL A 154 -24.65 -12.89 -27.08
C VAL A 154 -23.69 -12.09 -26.18
N VAL A 155 -22.57 -11.59 -26.71
CA VAL A 155 -21.64 -10.75 -25.93
C VAL A 155 -22.24 -9.37 -25.65
N VAL A 156 -22.97 -8.78 -26.61
CA VAL A 156 -23.69 -7.50 -26.40
C VAL A 156 -24.74 -7.64 -25.31
N ASP A 157 -25.61 -8.65 -25.38
CA ASP A 157 -26.71 -8.86 -24.42
C ASP A 157 -26.25 -9.11 -22.97
N ASN A 158 -24.98 -9.44 -22.76
CA ASN A 158 -24.37 -9.72 -21.45
C ASN A 158 -23.25 -8.71 -21.07
N LEU A 159 -23.21 -7.52 -21.66
CA LEU A 159 -22.23 -6.46 -21.32
C LEU A 159 -22.37 -5.96 -19.87
N VAL A 160 -23.59 -5.60 -19.46
CA VAL A 160 -23.97 -5.42 -18.06
C VAL A 160 -25.30 -6.12 -17.76
N HIS A 161 -25.47 -6.45 -16.49
CA HIS A 161 -26.69 -7.00 -15.90
C HIS A 161 -27.34 -6.00 -14.96
N LEU A 162 -28.65 -5.82 -15.08
CA LEU A 162 -29.47 -5.02 -14.19
C LEU A 162 -30.18 -5.90 -13.15
N SER A 163 -30.36 -5.37 -11.95
CA SER A 163 -31.18 -6.00 -10.91
C SER A 163 -31.80 -4.92 -10.01
N ILE A 164 -33.05 -5.10 -9.59
CA ILE A 164 -33.67 -4.22 -8.58
C ILE A 164 -33.21 -4.71 -7.20
N VAL A 165 -32.79 -3.78 -6.36
CA VAL A 165 -32.44 -4.01 -4.95
C VAL A 165 -33.13 -2.96 -4.08
N GLU A 166 -33.41 -3.28 -2.83
CA GLU A 166 -33.96 -2.32 -1.86
C GLU A 166 -32.85 -1.76 -0.96
N GLY A 167 -32.94 -0.47 -0.66
CA GLY A 167 -32.05 0.19 0.30
C GLY A 167 -32.34 1.67 0.43
N GLU A 168 -31.42 2.40 1.05
CA GLU A 168 -31.58 3.81 1.37
C GLU A 168 -30.34 4.63 1.00
N ASN A 169 -30.51 5.93 0.74
CA ASN A 169 -29.37 6.84 0.63
C ASN A 169 -28.86 7.15 2.04
N ILE A 170 -27.55 7.03 2.29
CA ILE A 170 -26.95 7.40 3.59
C ILE A 170 -27.22 8.87 3.98
N TYR A 171 -27.46 9.77 3.00
CA TYR A 171 -27.69 11.18 3.24
C TYR A 171 -29.16 11.51 3.55
N TYR A 172 -29.31 12.12 4.73
CA TYR A 172 -30.51 12.62 5.38
C TYR A 172 -31.44 11.54 5.91
N TYR A 173 -31.94 11.73 7.14
CA TYR A 173 -32.97 10.88 7.72
C TYR A 173 -34.31 11.05 6.99
N ARG A 174 -34.94 9.94 6.60
CA ARG A 174 -36.20 9.92 5.82
C ARG A 174 -37.36 9.16 6.48
N GLY A 175 -37.15 8.63 7.69
CA GLY A 175 -38.08 7.74 8.39
C GLY A 175 -37.70 6.27 8.23
N SER A 176 -37.82 5.50 9.31
CA SER A 176 -37.27 4.15 9.49
C SER A 176 -37.96 3.00 8.73
N GLU A 177 -39.02 3.28 7.98
CA GLU A 177 -39.90 2.24 7.38
C GLU A 177 -39.82 2.16 5.84
N LYS A 178 -39.17 3.13 5.19
CA LYS A 178 -39.21 3.26 3.72
C LYS A 178 -37.86 3.02 3.08
N LYS A 179 -37.57 1.75 2.79
CA LYS A 179 -36.61 1.40 1.74
C LYS A 179 -37.12 1.89 0.39
N TYR A 180 -36.20 2.28 -0.47
CA TYR A 180 -36.46 2.68 -1.84
C TYR A 180 -35.91 1.64 -2.82
N PRO A 181 -36.54 1.44 -3.98
CA PRO A 181 -35.96 0.63 -5.04
C PRO A 181 -34.76 1.35 -5.67
N PHE A 182 -33.67 0.61 -5.86
CA PHE A 182 -32.47 1.01 -6.60
C PHE A 182 -32.21 0.01 -7.71
N ILE A 183 -31.69 0.48 -8.85
CA ILE A 183 -31.19 -0.37 -9.92
C ILE A 183 -29.68 -0.58 -9.69
N LYS A 184 -29.29 -1.82 -9.41
CA LYS A 184 -27.90 -2.28 -9.39
C LYS A 184 -27.46 -2.60 -10.81
N VAL A 185 -26.39 -1.96 -11.27
CA VAL A 185 -25.70 -2.26 -12.53
C VAL A 185 -24.44 -3.06 -12.21
N SER A 186 -24.28 -4.25 -12.79
CA SER A 186 -23.10 -5.12 -12.61
C SER A 186 -22.53 -5.57 -13.96
N GLY A 187 -21.21 -5.68 -14.08
CA GLY A 187 -20.52 -6.09 -15.32
C GLY A 187 -19.01 -5.93 -15.21
N SER A 188 -18.29 -5.98 -16.33
CA SER A 188 -16.84 -5.73 -16.35
C SER A 188 -16.52 -4.26 -16.02
N ILE A 189 -15.30 -3.98 -15.51
CA ILE A 189 -14.87 -2.60 -15.21
C ILE A 189 -15.02 -1.68 -16.44
N LEU A 190 -14.67 -2.17 -17.63
CA LEU A 190 -14.79 -1.44 -18.89
C LEU A 190 -16.27 -1.16 -19.26
N ALA A 191 -17.13 -2.17 -19.21
CA ALA A 191 -18.55 -2.03 -19.51
C ALA A 191 -19.25 -1.08 -18.52
N LEU A 192 -18.90 -1.14 -17.23
CA LEU A 192 -19.44 -0.24 -16.21
C LEU A 192 -18.95 1.20 -16.38
N ASN A 193 -17.69 1.43 -16.77
CA ASN A 193 -17.21 2.78 -17.06
C ASN A 193 -17.95 3.40 -18.26
N LYS A 194 -18.30 2.60 -19.27
CA LYS A 194 -19.20 3.01 -20.35
C LYS A 194 -20.64 3.21 -19.88
N ALA A 195 -21.19 2.32 -19.05
CA ALA A 195 -22.53 2.50 -18.47
C ALA A 195 -22.66 3.83 -17.70
N LYS A 196 -21.66 4.22 -16.90
CA LYS A 196 -21.63 5.52 -16.20
C LYS A 196 -21.66 6.71 -17.16
N GLN A 197 -21.06 6.60 -18.35
CA GLN A 197 -21.08 7.65 -19.37
C GLN A 197 -22.47 7.76 -20.01
N GLU A 198 -23.01 6.65 -20.54
CA GLU A 198 -24.29 6.66 -21.26
C GLU A 198 -25.51 6.92 -20.35
N LEU A 199 -25.45 6.59 -19.06
CA LEU A 199 -26.50 6.93 -18.09
C LEU A 199 -26.50 8.43 -17.73
N LYS A 200 -25.33 9.10 -17.76
CA LYS A 200 -25.20 10.55 -17.52
C LYS A 200 -25.62 11.40 -18.71
N THR A 201 -25.50 10.91 -19.94
CA THR A 201 -25.94 11.63 -21.15
C THR A 201 -27.46 11.61 -21.35
N GLY A 202 -28.21 10.81 -20.57
CA GLY A 202 -29.67 10.90 -20.45
C GLY A 202 -30.48 10.35 -21.64
N GLY A 203 -29.84 9.64 -22.58
CA GLY A 203 -30.50 9.17 -23.81
C GLY A 203 -31.20 7.79 -23.74
N ILE A 204 -31.15 7.10 -22.60
CA ILE A 204 -31.58 5.69 -22.50
C ILE A 204 -33.05 5.58 -22.09
N SER A 205 -33.81 4.77 -22.83
CA SER A 205 -35.20 4.43 -22.49
C SER A 205 -35.29 3.21 -21.58
N PHE A 206 -36.05 3.32 -20.49
CA PHE A 206 -36.30 2.26 -19.51
C PHE A 206 -37.74 1.73 -19.64
N GLY A 207 -38.23 1.58 -20.87
CA GLY A 207 -39.59 1.13 -21.19
C GLY A 207 -40.63 2.25 -21.10
N SER A 208 -40.68 2.98 -19.98
CA SER A 208 -41.64 4.06 -19.74
C SER A 208 -41.32 5.41 -20.42
N GLY A 209 -40.21 5.47 -21.17
CA GLY A 209 -39.69 6.69 -21.80
C GLY A 209 -38.17 6.86 -21.58
N PRO A 210 -37.54 7.90 -22.16
CA PRO A 210 -36.16 8.27 -21.82
C PRO A 210 -36.08 8.75 -20.38
N ILE A 211 -35.05 8.33 -19.64
CA ILE A 211 -34.90 8.68 -18.23
C ILE A 211 -33.51 9.26 -17.96
N GLN A 212 -33.49 10.47 -17.41
CA GLN A 212 -32.28 11.08 -16.87
C GLN A 212 -31.95 10.42 -15.52
N VAL A 213 -30.83 9.71 -15.45
CA VAL A 213 -30.34 9.16 -14.17
C VAL A 213 -29.79 10.31 -13.32
N GLY A 214 -30.24 10.38 -12.08
CA GLY A 214 -29.75 11.32 -11.07
C GLY A 214 -28.41 10.86 -10.47
N THR A 215 -28.29 10.98 -9.15
CA THR A 215 -27.08 10.57 -8.41
C THR A 215 -26.76 9.08 -8.64
N LEU A 216 -25.51 8.80 -9.04
CA LEU A 216 -24.95 7.46 -9.02
C LEU A 216 -24.39 7.14 -7.63
N PHE A 217 -24.45 5.89 -7.21
CA PHE A 217 -24.03 5.42 -5.89
C PHE A 217 -22.94 4.36 -6.03
N GLU A 218 -21.88 4.46 -5.23
CA GLU A 218 -20.70 3.58 -5.22
C GLU A 218 -19.95 3.45 -6.57
N ALA A 219 -20.24 4.35 -7.52
CA ALA A 219 -19.74 4.29 -8.90
C ALA A 219 -18.26 4.72 -9.07
N ASN A 220 -17.71 5.46 -8.11
CA ASN A 220 -16.32 5.94 -8.10
C ASN A 220 -15.56 5.38 -6.89
N ILE A 221 -15.52 4.05 -6.79
CA ILE A 221 -14.86 3.30 -5.71
C ILE A 221 -14.15 2.10 -6.32
N ASP A 222 -12.91 1.90 -5.89
CA ASP A 222 -11.98 0.85 -6.32
C ASP A 222 -12.60 -0.56 -6.17
N ALA A 223 -12.32 -1.45 -7.11
CA ALA A 223 -13.02 -2.75 -7.23
C ALA A 223 -12.64 -3.70 -6.10
N GLU A 224 -11.38 -3.64 -5.67
CA GLU A 224 -10.73 -4.33 -4.56
C GLU A 224 -11.40 -3.96 -3.23
N VAL A 225 -11.57 -2.66 -2.96
CA VAL A 225 -12.19 -2.16 -1.73
C VAL A 225 -13.66 -2.59 -1.64
N LYS A 226 -14.39 -2.54 -2.77
CA LYS A 226 -15.77 -3.07 -2.82
C LYS A 226 -15.82 -4.59 -2.69
N PHE A 227 -14.84 -5.32 -3.23
CA PHE A 227 -14.75 -6.77 -3.05
C PHE A 227 -14.57 -7.11 -1.57
N MET A 228 -13.57 -6.52 -0.91
CA MET A 228 -13.26 -6.74 0.51
C MET A 228 -14.42 -6.34 1.43
N ALA A 229 -15.08 -5.20 1.19
CA ALA A 229 -16.26 -4.79 1.96
C ALA A 229 -17.47 -5.74 1.73
N ARG A 230 -17.61 -6.30 0.52
CA ARG A 230 -18.69 -7.23 0.16
C ARG A 230 -18.46 -8.64 0.70
N THR A 231 -17.24 -9.17 0.67
CA THR A 231 -16.91 -10.50 1.22
C THR A 231 -16.72 -10.47 2.73
N GLY A 232 -16.33 -9.33 3.30
CA GLY A 232 -15.97 -9.19 4.71
C GLY A 232 -14.45 -9.25 4.96
N ILE A 233 -13.66 -9.68 3.98
CA ILE A 233 -12.19 -9.76 4.02
C ILE A 233 -11.60 -8.39 4.42
N VAL A 234 -10.54 -8.40 5.23
CA VAL A 234 -9.76 -7.21 5.63
C VAL A 234 -8.29 -7.43 5.26
N GLY A 235 -7.51 -6.36 5.11
CA GLY A 235 -6.07 -6.49 4.85
C GLY A 235 -5.38 -7.18 6.03
N CYS A 236 -4.44 -8.08 5.76
CA CYS A 236 -3.80 -8.94 6.75
C CYS A 236 -4.77 -9.85 7.53
N GLY A 237 -5.99 -10.05 7.04
CA GLY A 237 -6.97 -11.00 7.56
C GLY A 237 -6.81 -12.40 6.98
N TRP A 238 -7.36 -13.39 7.68
CA TRP A 238 -7.36 -14.79 7.22
C TRP A 238 -8.56 -15.09 6.33
N VAL A 239 -8.34 -15.92 5.31
CA VAL A 239 -9.35 -16.44 4.38
C VAL A 239 -9.20 -17.97 4.32
N GLU A 240 -10.33 -18.67 4.31
CA GLU A 240 -10.39 -20.12 4.15
C GLU A 240 -11.13 -20.48 2.85
N ILE A 241 -10.53 -21.35 2.04
CA ILE A 241 -11.17 -21.99 0.88
C ILE A 241 -11.56 -23.41 1.29
N PRO A 242 -12.88 -23.73 1.41
CA PRO A 242 -13.32 -25.06 1.78
C PRO A 242 -12.93 -26.13 0.76
N VAL A 243 -12.82 -27.38 1.22
CA VAL A 243 -12.49 -28.56 0.39
C VAL A 243 -13.41 -28.63 -0.84
N GLY A 244 -12.81 -28.82 -2.02
CA GLY A 244 -13.55 -28.92 -3.29
C GLY A 244 -14.22 -27.63 -3.76
N LYS A 245 -13.92 -26.45 -3.18
CA LYS A 245 -14.40 -25.14 -3.67
C LYS A 245 -13.39 -24.37 -4.53
N GLY A 246 -12.15 -24.84 -4.65
CA GLY A 246 -11.13 -24.26 -5.52
C GLY A 246 -10.40 -25.32 -6.33
N THR A 247 -10.00 -24.96 -7.55
CA THR A 247 -9.13 -25.78 -8.40
C THR A 247 -7.68 -25.31 -8.19
N ILE A 248 -6.78 -26.21 -7.79
CA ILE A 248 -5.36 -25.90 -7.63
C ILE A 248 -4.69 -25.95 -9.00
N PHE A 249 -4.15 -24.82 -9.44
CA PHE A 249 -3.35 -24.71 -10.67
C PHE A 249 -1.87 -24.63 -10.31
N ASN A 250 -1.12 -25.66 -10.70
CA ASN A 250 0.31 -25.87 -10.40
C ASN A 250 0.62 -26.16 -8.91
N LYS A 251 1.79 -26.76 -8.64
CA LYS A 251 2.26 -27.14 -7.30
C LYS A 251 3.65 -26.56 -7.03
N LYS A 252 3.70 -25.42 -6.32
CA LYS A 252 4.84 -25.00 -5.51
C LYS A 252 4.33 -24.45 -4.19
N ALA A 253 5.12 -24.60 -3.13
CA ALA A 253 4.84 -24.18 -1.77
C ALA A 253 6.09 -23.47 -1.23
N GLN A 254 5.88 -22.41 -0.46
CA GLN A 254 6.79 -21.27 -0.39
C GLN A 254 6.64 -20.58 0.98
N SER A 255 7.60 -20.62 1.90
CA SER A 255 7.37 -20.10 3.27
C SER A 255 7.54 -18.57 3.38
N SER A 256 6.63 -17.89 4.09
CA SER A 256 6.58 -16.42 4.18
C SER A 256 7.88 -15.75 4.62
N SER A 257 8.28 -14.66 3.96
CA SER A 257 9.55 -13.98 4.23
C SER A 257 9.61 -12.51 3.79
N THR A 258 10.36 -11.73 4.57
CA THR A 258 10.75 -10.34 4.28
C THR A 258 12.17 -10.33 3.69
N LEU A 259 12.37 -9.67 2.54
CA LEU A 259 13.68 -9.40 1.93
C LEU A 259 14.00 -7.90 2.06
N SER A 260 15.10 -7.60 2.74
CA SER A 260 15.68 -6.25 2.83
C SER A 260 16.91 -6.16 1.94
N PHE A 261 17.04 -5.11 1.13
CA PHE A 261 18.20 -4.92 0.26
C PHE A 261 18.65 -3.45 0.13
N ASP A 262 19.84 -3.28 -0.43
CA ASP A 262 20.57 -2.02 -0.64
C ASP A 262 21.46 -2.17 -1.89
N ILE A 263 21.64 -1.11 -2.68
CA ILE A 263 22.49 -1.12 -3.89
C ILE A 263 23.60 -0.06 -3.84
N GLU A 264 24.76 -0.40 -4.40
CA GLU A 264 25.86 0.56 -4.60
C GLU A 264 26.24 0.71 -6.08
N CYS A 265 26.49 1.95 -6.50
CA CYS A 265 26.66 2.37 -7.90
C CYS A 265 27.98 3.13 -8.12
N MET A 266 28.64 2.92 -9.25
CA MET A 266 29.93 3.55 -9.57
C MET A 266 29.75 4.96 -10.18
N GLY A 267 29.38 5.93 -9.34
CA GLY A 267 29.17 7.32 -9.74
C GLY A 267 30.42 8.07 -10.22
N ARG A 268 30.25 8.98 -11.18
CA ARG A 268 31.26 9.98 -11.59
C ARG A 268 31.58 10.96 -10.44
N ARG A 269 32.86 11.26 -10.22
CA ARG A 269 33.32 12.10 -9.10
C ARG A 269 32.65 13.48 -9.09
N GLY A 270 31.99 13.81 -7.98
CA GLY A 270 31.32 15.10 -7.78
C GLY A 270 29.95 15.22 -8.45
N VAL A 271 29.44 14.14 -9.05
CA VAL A 271 28.10 14.04 -9.65
C VAL A 271 27.31 13.01 -8.83
N PHE A 272 26.00 13.24 -8.64
CA PHE A 272 25.13 12.22 -8.06
C PHE A 272 24.86 11.14 -9.11
N PRO A 273 24.86 9.83 -8.77
CA PRO A 273 24.73 8.77 -9.78
C PRO A 273 23.48 8.89 -10.65
N ASP A 274 23.62 8.66 -11.95
CA ASP A 274 22.55 8.62 -12.95
C ASP A 274 22.46 7.22 -13.58
N ALA A 275 21.29 6.60 -13.53
CA ALA A 275 21.05 5.23 -14.01
C ALA A 275 21.27 5.03 -15.52
N ASN A 276 21.47 6.09 -16.30
CA ASN A 276 21.82 6.03 -17.73
C ASN A 276 23.35 6.00 -17.97
N GLU A 277 24.18 6.28 -16.96
CA GLU A 277 25.63 6.47 -17.11
C GLU A 277 26.50 5.80 -16.02
N ASP A 278 25.98 5.67 -14.79
CA ASP A 278 26.72 5.24 -13.60
C ASP A 278 26.20 3.85 -13.12
N PRO A 279 26.93 2.75 -13.39
CA PRO A 279 26.39 1.39 -13.29
C PRO A 279 26.28 0.87 -11.85
N VAL A 280 25.37 -0.07 -11.63
CA VAL A 280 25.23 -0.86 -10.40
C VAL A 280 26.42 -1.82 -10.28
N ILE A 281 27.08 -1.80 -9.12
CA ILE A 281 28.29 -2.60 -8.86
C ILE A 281 28.14 -3.60 -7.72
N GLN A 282 27.24 -3.36 -6.77
CA GLN A 282 26.90 -4.31 -5.70
C GLN A 282 25.41 -4.25 -5.35
N ILE A 283 24.85 -5.39 -4.97
CA ILE A 283 23.51 -5.50 -4.36
C ILE A 283 23.59 -6.45 -3.17
N ALA A 284 23.34 -5.96 -1.95
CA ALA A 284 23.33 -6.76 -0.74
C ALA A 284 21.90 -7.13 -0.32
N ASN A 285 21.66 -8.36 0.12
CA ASN A 285 20.36 -8.86 0.51
C ASN A 285 20.40 -9.56 1.87
N MET A 286 19.36 -9.28 2.67
CA MET A 286 19.07 -9.90 3.97
C MET A 286 17.65 -10.46 3.92
N VAL A 287 17.50 -11.78 3.94
CA VAL A 287 16.17 -12.43 3.90
C VAL A 287 15.88 -13.07 5.25
N LYS A 288 14.69 -12.79 5.79
CA LYS A 288 14.25 -13.20 7.12
C LYS A 288 12.84 -13.78 7.07
N VAL A 289 12.58 -14.85 7.81
CA VAL A 289 11.22 -15.39 8.03
C VAL A 289 10.53 -14.50 9.08
N GLU A 290 9.29 -14.11 8.81
CA GLU A 290 8.58 -13.15 9.67
C GLU A 290 8.31 -13.76 11.06
N GLY A 291 8.88 -13.15 12.10
CA GLY A 291 8.79 -13.62 13.50
C GLY A 291 10.07 -14.27 14.05
N GLU A 292 11.05 -14.59 13.21
CA GLU A 292 12.37 -15.06 13.66
C GLU A 292 13.22 -13.93 14.26
N SER A 293 14.37 -14.29 14.84
CA SER A 293 15.35 -13.31 15.35
C SER A 293 16.34 -12.82 14.28
N GLU A 294 16.80 -13.67 13.37
CA GLU A 294 17.95 -13.40 12.49
C GLU A 294 17.66 -13.70 11.01
N PRO A 295 18.41 -13.11 10.05
CA PRO A 295 18.26 -13.41 8.63
C PRO A 295 18.94 -14.74 8.23
N PHE A 296 18.20 -15.59 7.55
CA PHE A 296 18.64 -16.93 7.13
C PHE A 296 19.41 -16.91 5.79
N ILE A 297 19.12 -15.96 4.90
CA ILE A 297 19.97 -15.64 3.74
C ILE A 297 20.63 -14.29 3.98
N ARG A 298 21.96 -14.27 3.83
CA ARG A 298 22.84 -13.11 3.92
C ARG A 298 23.77 -13.18 2.70
N ASN A 299 23.53 -12.38 1.66
CA ASN A 299 24.37 -12.41 0.47
C ASN A 299 24.63 -11.04 -0.15
N CYS A 300 25.68 -10.97 -0.98
CA CYS A 300 26.00 -9.79 -1.78
C CYS A 300 26.40 -10.21 -3.19
N PHE A 301 25.68 -9.69 -4.19
CA PHE A 301 26.06 -9.75 -5.59
C PHE A 301 27.11 -8.67 -5.83
N VAL A 302 28.23 -9.00 -6.48
CA VAL A 302 29.35 -8.08 -6.68
C VAL A 302 29.89 -8.17 -8.10
N LEU A 303 30.01 -7.01 -8.76
CA LEU A 303 30.67 -6.89 -10.06
C LEU A 303 32.19 -7.06 -9.88
N GLY A 304 32.75 -8.12 -10.47
CA GLY A 304 34.17 -8.48 -10.36
C GLY A 304 34.52 -9.29 -9.11
N SER A 305 35.80 -9.66 -8.98
CA SER A 305 36.26 -10.55 -7.90
C SER A 305 36.23 -9.87 -6.52
N CYS A 306 35.77 -10.59 -5.51
CA CYS A 306 35.55 -10.06 -4.16
C CYS A 306 35.95 -11.09 -3.10
N ALA A 307 36.79 -10.68 -2.14
CA ALA A 307 37.28 -11.58 -1.10
C ALA A 307 36.14 -11.96 -0.14
N PRO A 308 36.11 -13.20 0.40
CA PRO A 308 34.98 -13.71 1.15
C PRO A 308 34.69 -12.92 2.44
N VAL A 309 33.40 -12.74 2.73
CA VAL A 309 32.89 -12.23 4.01
C VAL A 309 32.37 -13.42 4.80
N ILE A 310 32.89 -13.64 6.01
CA ILE A 310 32.49 -14.80 6.82
C ILE A 310 31.07 -14.57 7.32
N GLY A 311 30.20 -15.56 7.13
CA GLY A 311 28.77 -15.45 7.46
C GLY A 311 27.89 -14.82 6.38
N SER A 312 28.43 -14.55 5.18
CA SER A 312 27.64 -14.14 4.01
C SER A 312 28.11 -14.83 2.73
N GLU A 313 27.19 -15.10 1.81
CA GLU A 313 27.51 -15.58 0.46
C GLU A 313 27.92 -14.40 -0.44
N ILE A 314 29.01 -14.53 -1.19
CA ILE A 314 29.49 -13.50 -2.12
C ILE A 314 29.38 -14.02 -3.55
N ILE A 315 28.40 -13.49 -4.29
CA ILE A 315 28.06 -13.91 -5.65
C ILE A 315 28.80 -12.99 -6.62
N GLN A 316 29.89 -13.50 -7.20
CA GLN A 316 30.70 -12.73 -8.15
C GLN A 316 30.06 -12.75 -9.54
N CYS A 317 30.01 -11.57 -10.18
CA CYS A 317 29.37 -11.34 -11.46
C CYS A 317 30.36 -10.75 -12.48
N GLU A 318 30.28 -11.21 -13.72
CA GLU A 318 31.22 -10.81 -14.79
C GLU A 318 30.82 -9.48 -15.46
N SER A 319 29.54 -9.11 -15.40
CA SER A 319 29.00 -7.87 -15.94
C SER A 319 27.80 -7.39 -15.12
N GLU A 320 27.43 -6.12 -15.24
CA GLU A 320 26.21 -5.57 -14.64
C GLU A 320 24.95 -6.31 -15.12
N LYS A 321 24.92 -6.74 -16.39
CA LYS A 321 23.82 -7.55 -16.92
C LYS A 321 23.72 -8.90 -16.21
N ASP A 322 24.85 -9.60 -16.05
CA ASP A 322 24.94 -10.86 -15.31
C ASP A 322 24.55 -10.69 -13.83
N LEU A 323 24.92 -9.57 -13.21
CA LEU A 323 24.53 -9.19 -11.85
C LEU A 323 23.01 -9.00 -11.72
N LEU A 324 22.40 -8.21 -12.61
CA LEU A 324 20.96 -7.93 -12.59
C LEU A 324 20.13 -9.16 -12.98
N GLU A 325 20.61 -9.99 -13.93
CA GLU A 325 19.94 -11.25 -14.30
C GLU A 325 19.96 -12.24 -13.12
N LYS A 326 21.13 -12.51 -12.52
CA LYS A 326 21.26 -13.37 -11.33
C LYS A 326 20.47 -12.86 -10.13
N TRP A 327 20.45 -11.54 -9.88
CA TRP A 327 19.63 -10.97 -8.81
C TRP A 327 18.13 -11.13 -9.10
N SER A 328 17.70 -10.98 -10.36
CA SER A 328 16.32 -11.25 -10.76
C SER A 328 15.94 -12.73 -10.61
N GLU A 329 16.88 -13.66 -10.79
CA GLU A 329 16.69 -15.10 -10.56
C GLU A 329 16.55 -15.36 -9.06
N PHE A 330 17.48 -14.85 -8.26
CA PHE A 330 17.45 -14.91 -6.80
C PHE A 330 16.14 -14.38 -6.21
N VAL A 331 15.64 -13.21 -6.63
CA VAL A 331 14.35 -12.68 -6.15
C VAL A 331 13.16 -13.56 -6.56
N ARG A 332 13.22 -14.21 -7.73
CA ARG A 332 12.20 -15.17 -8.21
C ARG A 332 12.27 -16.54 -7.51
N GLU A 333 13.44 -16.95 -7.04
CA GLU A 333 13.63 -18.19 -6.27
C GLU A 333 13.34 -17.99 -4.78
N VAL A 334 13.66 -16.83 -4.24
CA VAL A 334 13.34 -16.41 -2.87
C VAL A 334 11.88 -16.05 -2.70
N ASP A 335 11.18 -15.50 -3.70
CA ASP A 335 9.73 -15.17 -3.64
C ASP A 335 9.28 -14.53 -2.30
N PRO A 336 9.75 -13.30 -1.99
CA PRO A 336 9.46 -12.61 -0.73
C PRO A 336 8.11 -11.88 -0.75
N ASP A 337 7.32 -12.01 0.33
CA ASP A 337 6.04 -11.29 0.49
C ASP A 337 6.24 -9.79 0.70
N ILE A 338 7.33 -9.42 1.38
CA ILE A 338 7.65 -8.05 1.76
C ILE A 338 9.05 -7.71 1.23
N LEU A 339 9.10 -6.81 0.25
CA LEU A 339 10.32 -6.20 -0.24
C LEU A 339 10.59 -4.89 0.52
N THR A 340 11.79 -4.72 1.08
CA THR A 340 12.13 -3.57 1.93
C THR A 340 13.61 -3.15 1.84
N GLY A 341 13.98 -2.08 2.56
CA GLY A 341 15.32 -1.48 2.59
C GLY A 341 15.27 -0.01 3.01
N TYR A 342 16.42 0.67 3.14
CA TYR A 342 16.40 2.12 3.43
C TYR A 342 16.32 2.91 2.14
N ASN A 343 15.38 3.84 2.05
CA ASN A 343 15.23 4.70 0.88
C ASN A 343 15.01 3.95 -0.46
N ILE A 344 14.87 2.62 -0.47
CA ILE A 344 14.73 1.77 -1.67
C ILE A 344 13.84 2.38 -2.74
N LEU A 345 12.54 2.53 -2.53
CA LEU A 345 11.65 3.12 -3.54
C LEU A 345 11.92 4.62 -3.84
N ASN A 346 12.88 5.30 -3.20
CA ASN A 346 13.34 6.66 -3.54
C ASN A 346 14.72 6.74 -4.21
N PHE A 347 15.56 5.71 -4.08
CA PHE A 347 16.85 5.58 -4.76
C PHE A 347 16.96 4.23 -5.46
N ASP A 348 17.20 3.13 -4.75
CA ASP A 348 17.52 1.79 -5.28
C ASP A 348 16.49 1.23 -6.29
N LEU A 349 15.21 1.46 -6.02
CA LEU A 349 14.05 1.07 -6.82
C LEU A 349 13.40 2.24 -7.59
N PRO A 350 13.93 3.48 -7.69
CA PRO A 350 13.70 4.38 -8.85
C PRO A 350 14.87 4.54 -9.81
N TYR A 351 16.10 4.31 -9.35
CA TYR A 351 17.14 3.72 -10.19
C TYR A 351 16.56 2.47 -10.91
N ILE A 352 15.54 1.84 -10.30
CA ILE A 352 14.68 0.78 -10.87
C ILE A 352 13.13 0.95 -10.53
N LEU A 353 12.46 2.13 -10.74
CA LEU A 353 10.96 2.46 -10.72
C LEU A 353 10.03 3.21 -9.61
N ASP A 354 10.44 3.90 -8.50
CA ASP A 354 9.70 4.97 -7.68
C ASP A 354 8.56 4.53 -6.65
N ARG A 355 8.21 5.02 -5.40
CA ARG A 355 8.55 6.05 -4.33
C ARG A 355 8.44 5.49 -2.87
N ALA A 356 9.37 5.76 -1.92
CA ALA A 356 9.37 5.25 -0.52
C ALA A 356 8.99 6.29 0.57
N LYS A 357 8.09 5.95 1.50
CA LYS A 357 7.40 6.94 2.37
C LYS A 357 7.27 6.64 3.87
N VAL A 358 7.73 5.48 4.36
CA VAL A 358 7.45 4.99 5.73
C VAL A 358 7.93 5.95 6.83
N VAL A 359 9.26 6.11 7.00
CA VAL A 359 9.84 6.91 8.11
C VAL A 359 9.47 8.39 8.01
N LEU A 360 9.31 8.91 6.78
CA LEU A 360 8.95 10.30 6.48
C LEU A 360 7.52 10.68 6.90
N ARG A 361 6.61 9.71 7.06
CA ARG A 361 5.19 9.99 7.35
C ARG A 361 4.89 10.03 8.85
N ASP A 362 5.48 9.10 9.60
CA ASP A 362 5.05 8.84 10.98
C ASP A 362 5.91 9.54 12.05
N TYR A 363 7.11 9.99 11.68
CA TYR A 363 8.03 10.70 12.58
C TYR A 363 8.39 12.09 12.05
N LYS A 364 8.56 13.06 12.96
CA LYS A 364 9.01 14.43 12.66
C LYS A 364 10.44 14.63 13.12
N LEU A 365 11.39 14.16 12.32
CA LEU A 365 12.83 14.21 12.61
C LEU A 365 13.50 15.46 12.02
N ARG A 366 14.68 15.82 12.57
CA ARG A 366 15.54 16.90 12.03
C ARG A 366 16.29 16.49 10.76
N SER A 367 16.48 15.20 10.54
CA SER A 367 17.18 14.59 9.41
C SER A 367 16.61 13.19 9.18
N TYR A 368 16.57 12.77 7.92
CA TYR A 368 16.09 11.44 7.48
C TYR A 368 17.15 10.71 6.64
N THR A 369 18.44 10.94 6.89
CA THR A 369 19.49 10.04 6.38
C THR A 369 19.53 8.76 7.23
N LEU A 370 19.89 7.61 6.64
CA LEU A 370 19.96 6.33 7.35
C LEU A 370 20.80 6.44 8.64
N ASN A 371 21.99 7.04 8.55
CA ASN A 371 22.87 7.25 9.71
C ASN A 371 22.17 8.06 10.83
N SER A 372 21.38 9.09 10.48
CA SER A 372 20.61 9.88 11.47
C SER A 372 19.49 9.05 12.13
N VAL A 373 18.80 8.21 11.35
CA VAL A 373 17.64 7.42 11.80
C VAL A 373 18.08 6.22 12.64
N SER A 374 19.11 5.49 12.19
CA SER A 374 19.73 4.39 12.94
C SER A 374 20.31 4.89 14.27
N TYR A 375 21.02 6.03 14.27
CA TYR A 375 21.55 6.59 15.52
C TYR A 375 20.44 7.01 16.48
N HIS A 376 19.32 7.55 15.97
CA HIS A 376 18.17 7.98 16.78
C HIS A 376 17.39 6.81 17.41
N PHE A 377 17.21 5.68 16.71
CA PHE A 377 16.34 4.59 17.16
C PHE A 377 17.06 3.32 17.61
N LEU A 378 18.24 3.02 17.04
CA LEU A 378 19.07 1.84 17.37
C LEU A 378 20.30 2.20 18.23
N SER A 379 20.70 3.48 18.25
CA SER A 379 22.02 3.93 18.74
C SER A 379 23.22 3.38 17.94
N GLU A 380 22.95 2.76 16.77
CA GLU A 380 23.96 2.30 15.81
C GLU A 380 24.27 3.39 14.77
N GLN A 381 25.54 3.49 14.35
CA GLN A 381 25.96 4.39 13.27
C GLN A 381 26.30 3.61 12.00
N LYS A 382 26.02 4.22 10.84
CA LYS A 382 26.51 3.76 9.53
C LYS A 382 28.05 3.90 9.51
N GLU A 383 28.74 3.01 8.81
CA GLU A 383 30.15 3.22 8.52
C GLU A 383 30.28 4.21 7.36
N ASP A 384 30.90 5.37 7.60
CA ASP A 384 31.02 6.40 6.58
C ASP A 384 32.05 6.00 5.50
N VAL A 385 31.55 5.41 4.41
CA VAL A 385 32.22 5.37 3.11
C VAL A 385 31.72 6.57 2.31
N GLU A 386 32.63 7.48 1.92
CA GLU A 386 32.25 8.65 1.13
C GLU A 386 31.99 8.25 -0.32
N HIS A 387 30.87 8.71 -0.90
CA HIS A 387 30.51 8.44 -2.31
C HIS A 387 31.64 8.73 -3.31
N SER A 388 32.52 9.69 -3.01
CA SER A 388 33.66 10.08 -3.85
C SER A 388 34.77 9.00 -3.93
N ILE A 389 34.85 8.08 -2.95
CA ILE A 389 35.85 7.00 -2.91
C ILE A 389 35.31 5.64 -3.36
N ILE A 390 33.99 5.46 -3.48
CA ILE A 390 33.36 4.21 -3.95
C ILE A 390 33.93 3.75 -5.31
N PRO A 391 34.10 4.63 -6.33
CA PRO A 391 34.69 4.22 -7.60
C PRO A 391 36.15 3.78 -7.50
N ASP A 392 36.91 4.29 -6.52
CA ASP A 392 38.30 3.90 -6.30
C ASP A 392 38.42 2.61 -5.47
N LEU A 393 37.48 2.35 -4.55
CA LEU A 393 37.34 1.06 -3.87
C LEU A 393 36.95 -0.05 -4.86
N GLN A 394 36.03 0.24 -5.80
CA GLN A 394 35.60 -0.71 -6.82
C GLN A 394 36.72 -1.05 -7.82
N ARG A 395 37.52 -0.05 -8.24
CA ARG A 395 38.69 -0.23 -9.13
C ARG A 395 39.93 -0.82 -8.45
N GLY A 396 39.90 -1.01 -7.13
CA GLY A 396 40.99 -1.60 -6.37
C GLY A 396 41.06 -3.12 -6.49
N ASP A 397 41.43 -3.78 -5.39
CA ASP A 397 41.56 -5.23 -5.29
C ASP A 397 40.28 -5.91 -4.75
N GLU A 398 40.37 -7.21 -4.53
CA GLU A 398 39.28 -8.01 -3.96
C GLU A 398 38.97 -7.67 -2.50
N HIS A 399 39.91 -7.08 -1.75
CA HIS A 399 39.71 -6.65 -0.36
C HIS A 399 39.06 -5.26 -0.29
N THR A 400 39.36 -4.34 -1.21
CA THR A 400 38.64 -3.05 -1.29
C THR A 400 37.19 -3.26 -1.73
N ARG A 401 36.92 -4.21 -2.64
CA ARG A 401 35.54 -4.62 -2.98
C ARG A 401 34.85 -5.39 -1.84
N ARG A 402 35.57 -6.22 -1.08
CA ARG A 402 35.05 -6.83 0.17
C ARG A 402 34.63 -5.78 1.19
N ARG A 403 35.43 -4.72 1.39
CA ARG A 403 35.09 -3.62 2.30
C ARG A 403 33.79 -2.92 1.87
N LEU A 404 33.61 -2.68 0.57
CA LEU A 404 32.37 -2.11 0.04
C LEU A 404 31.18 -3.06 0.29
N ALA A 405 31.37 -4.38 0.09
CA ALA A 405 30.31 -5.37 0.31
C ALA A 405 29.88 -5.50 1.77
N VAL A 406 30.82 -5.43 2.74
CA VAL A 406 30.49 -5.41 4.18
C VAL A 406 29.67 -4.16 4.54
N TYR A 407 30.02 -3.01 3.95
CA TYR A 407 29.31 -1.75 4.14
C TYR A 407 27.88 -1.80 3.55
N CYS A 408 27.71 -2.23 2.29
CA CYS A 408 26.40 -2.41 1.66
C CYS A 408 25.52 -3.46 2.39
N MET A 409 26.12 -4.57 2.87
CA MET A 409 25.41 -5.52 3.73
C MET A 409 24.96 -4.93 5.07
N LYS A 410 25.71 -3.98 5.64
CA LYS A 410 25.29 -3.26 6.86
C LYS A 410 24.09 -2.36 6.58
N ASP A 411 24.09 -1.68 5.44
CA ASP A 411 23.00 -0.83 5.00
C ASP A 411 21.73 -1.60 4.59
N ALA A 412 21.86 -2.81 4.03
CA ALA A 412 20.74 -3.74 3.84
C ALA A 412 20.15 -4.26 5.17
N ALA A 413 20.94 -4.36 6.24
CA ALA A 413 20.53 -4.91 7.54
C ALA A 413 19.87 -3.88 8.48
N LEU A 414 20.34 -2.62 8.49
CA LEU A 414 19.78 -1.55 9.34
C LEU A 414 18.25 -1.31 9.15
N PRO A 415 17.66 -1.37 7.94
CA PRO A 415 16.22 -1.26 7.70
C PRO A 415 15.41 -2.34 8.42
N LEU A 416 15.90 -3.58 8.41
CA LEU A 416 15.24 -4.71 9.06
C LEU A 416 15.19 -4.50 10.58
N LYS A 417 16.33 -4.14 11.18
CA LYS A 417 16.41 -3.70 12.59
C LYS A 417 15.47 -2.52 12.90
N LEU A 418 15.36 -1.54 12.00
CA LEU A 418 14.46 -0.38 12.18
C LEU A 418 12.97 -0.78 12.11
N LEU A 419 12.58 -1.65 11.17
CA LEU A 419 11.18 -2.12 11.08
C LEU A 419 10.75 -2.84 12.35
N GLU A 420 11.61 -3.70 12.88
CA GLU A 420 11.40 -4.45 14.12
C GLU A 420 11.36 -3.50 15.33
N LYS A 421 12.36 -2.63 15.48
CA LYS A 421 12.45 -1.66 16.58
C LYS A 421 11.25 -0.71 16.66
N LEU A 422 10.67 -0.38 15.50
CA LEU A 422 9.51 0.51 15.36
C LEU A 422 8.18 -0.26 15.24
N LEU A 423 8.20 -1.60 15.33
CA LEU A 423 7.05 -2.51 15.17
C LEU A 423 6.22 -2.21 13.90
N SER A 424 6.88 -1.75 12.83
CA SER A 424 6.21 -1.08 11.70
C SER A 424 5.26 -1.99 10.94
N VAL A 425 5.67 -3.24 10.70
CA VAL A 425 4.86 -4.26 10.03
C VAL A 425 3.60 -4.56 10.85
N ILE A 426 3.77 -4.83 12.16
CA ILE A 426 2.67 -5.13 13.09
C ILE A 426 1.65 -3.98 13.15
N ASN A 427 2.12 -2.74 13.33
CA ASN A 427 1.28 -1.55 13.39
C ASN A 427 0.47 -1.34 12.09
N TYR A 428 1.04 -1.67 10.93
CA TYR A 428 0.35 -1.61 9.65
C TYR A 428 -0.60 -2.78 9.41
N MET A 429 -0.27 -4.00 9.84
CA MET A 429 -1.19 -5.14 9.82
C MET A 429 -2.43 -4.86 10.66
N GLU A 430 -2.27 -4.31 11.86
CA GLU A 430 -3.41 -3.90 12.71
C GLU A 430 -4.24 -2.80 12.05
N MET A 431 -3.61 -1.73 11.55
CA MET A 431 -4.29 -0.64 10.85
C MET A 431 -5.07 -1.13 9.61
N ALA A 432 -4.53 -2.08 8.85
CA ALA A 432 -5.18 -2.69 7.69
C ALA A 432 -6.39 -3.57 8.10
N ARG A 433 -6.27 -4.33 9.20
CA ARG A 433 -7.37 -5.12 9.80
C ARG A 433 -8.50 -4.22 10.30
N VAL A 434 -8.18 -3.21 11.11
CA VAL A 434 -9.14 -2.28 11.74
C VAL A 434 -9.89 -1.44 10.72
N THR A 435 -9.19 -0.89 9.73
CA THR A 435 -9.82 -0.03 8.71
C THR A 435 -10.32 -0.79 7.47
N GLY A 436 -9.96 -2.07 7.34
CA GLY A 436 -10.43 -2.95 6.28
C GLY A 436 -9.96 -2.55 4.88
N VAL A 437 -8.74 -2.04 4.75
CA VAL A 437 -8.10 -1.69 3.46
C VAL A 437 -6.92 -2.64 3.16
N PRO A 438 -6.47 -2.75 1.89
CA PRO A 438 -5.22 -3.42 1.55
C PRO A 438 -4.00 -2.85 2.32
N LEU A 439 -2.96 -3.66 2.54
CA LEU A 439 -1.77 -3.22 3.29
C LEU A 439 -1.01 -2.10 2.56
N ASN A 440 -0.80 -2.27 1.25
CA ASN A 440 -0.15 -1.28 0.37
C ASN A 440 -0.89 0.09 0.35
N TYR A 441 -2.22 0.12 0.49
CA TYR A 441 -3.01 1.35 0.54
C TYR A 441 -2.66 2.23 1.74
N LEU A 442 -2.11 1.67 2.82
CA LEU A 442 -1.62 2.48 3.95
C LEU A 442 -0.43 3.36 3.57
N LEU A 443 0.39 2.93 2.61
CA LEU A 443 1.59 3.65 2.14
C LEU A 443 1.30 4.54 0.92
N THR A 444 0.36 4.14 0.06
CA THR A 444 0.08 4.81 -1.22
C THR A 444 -1.11 5.77 -1.18
N ARG A 445 -2.05 5.63 -0.23
CA ARG A 445 -3.29 6.44 -0.16
C ARG A 445 -3.39 7.22 1.16
N GLY A 446 -4.15 8.33 1.13
CA GLY A 446 -4.42 9.15 2.32
C GLY A 446 -5.53 8.58 3.23
N GLN A 447 -5.81 9.26 4.35
CA GLN A 447 -6.76 8.77 5.37
C GLN A 447 -8.20 8.54 4.85
N GLN A 448 -8.61 9.23 3.79
CA GLN A 448 -9.97 9.15 3.22
C GLN A 448 -10.37 7.71 2.80
N ILE A 449 -9.46 6.91 2.22
CA ILE A 449 -9.81 5.55 1.76
C ILE A 449 -10.14 4.59 2.91
N LYS A 450 -9.52 4.82 4.07
CA LYS A 450 -9.77 4.07 5.32
C LYS A 450 -11.20 4.29 5.80
N ILE A 451 -11.58 5.57 5.92
CA ILE A 451 -12.94 5.97 6.29
C ILE A 451 -13.96 5.45 5.26
N LEU A 452 -13.65 5.53 3.96
CA LEU A 452 -14.53 5.01 2.91
C LEU A 452 -14.76 3.49 3.02
N SER A 453 -13.72 2.69 3.28
CA SER A 453 -13.88 1.23 3.50
C SER A 453 -14.72 0.92 4.75
N MET A 454 -14.46 1.61 5.86
CA MET A 454 -15.25 1.48 7.09
C MET A 454 -16.72 1.87 6.86
N MET A 455 -16.97 2.97 6.15
CA MET A 455 -18.32 3.42 5.77
C MET A 455 -19.03 2.39 4.89
N LEU A 456 -18.39 1.88 3.82
CA LEU A 456 -18.96 0.85 2.94
C LEU A 456 -19.40 -0.40 3.72
N ARG A 457 -18.57 -0.88 4.64
CA ARG A 457 -18.88 -2.05 5.49
C ARG A 457 -20.10 -1.80 6.39
N LYS A 458 -20.21 -0.61 6.99
CA LYS A 458 -21.37 -0.21 7.80
C LYS A 458 -22.62 0.06 6.96
N CYS A 459 -22.48 0.62 5.76
CA CYS A 459 -23.58 0.86 4.83
C CYS A 459 -24.21 -0.46 4.37
N LYS A 460 -23.39 -1.38 3.87
CA LYS A 460 -23.80 -2.75 3.51
C LYS A 460 -24.54 -3.45 4.65
N ALA A 461 -24.05 -3.35 5.89
CA ALA A 461 -24.67 -3.98 7.06
C ALA A 461 -26.07 -3.44 7.39
N ASN A 462 -26.43 -2.24 6.91
CA ASN A 462 -27.71 -1.57 7.19
C ASN A 462 -28.55 -1.32 5.92
N ASN A 463 -28.08 -1.76 4.74
CA ASN A 463 -28.69 -1.49 3.42
C ASN A 463 -28.70 -0.01 2.98
N PHE A 464 -27.73 0.79 3.46
CA PHE A 464 -27.46 2.10 2.87
C PHE A 464 -26.55 2.00 1.64
N PHE A 465 -26.69 2.93 0.71
CA PHE A 465 -25.81 3.14 -0.43
C PHE A 465 -25.11 4.50 -0.32
N LEU A 466 -23.83 4.56 -0.72
CA LEU A 466 -23.04 5.80 -0.71
C LEU A 466 -23.18 6.59 -2.03
N PRO A 467 -23.78 7.79 -2.05
CA PRO A 467 -23.87 8.61 -3.27
C PRO A 467 -22.50 9.15 -3.68
N VAL A 468 -22.27 9.22 -4.99
CA VAL A 468 -21.17 9.98 -5.58
C VAL A 468 -21.62 11.43 -5.68
N ILE A 469 -21.18 12.26 -4.72
CA ILE A 469 -21.39 13.70 -4.75
C ILE A 469 -20.31 14.32 -5.64
N GLU A 470 -20.74 14.95 -6.73
CA GLU A 470 -19.85 15.78 -7.55
C GLU A 470 -19.68 17.14 -6.89
N VAL A 471 -18.49 17.38 -6.34
CA VAL A 471 -18.11 18.70 -5.83
C VAL A 471 -17.90 19.61 -7.04
N GLN A 472 -18.96 20.35 -7.40
CA GLN A 472 -18.80 21.52 -8.27
C GLN A 472 -17.80 22.48 -7.60
N GLY A 473 -16.97 23.15 -8.41
CA GLY A 473 -15.78 23.87 -7.93
C GLY A 473 -16.09 24.77 -6.73
N GLY A 474 -15.63 24.36 -5.56
CA GLY A 474 -16.17 24.85 -4.30
C GLY A 474 -15.88 26.32 -4.06
N ASP A 475 -16.84 27.00 -3.42
CA ASP A 475 -16.61 28.28 -2.77
C ASP A 475 -15.38 28.15 -1.86
N SER A 476 -14.43 29.08 -1.99
CA SER A 476 -13.15 29.04 -1.28
C SER A 476 -13.24 29.48 0.19
N GLU A 477 -14.46 29.61 0.72
CA GLU A 477 -14.72 29.97 2.11
C GLU A 477 -14.59 28.76 3.03
N GLY A 478 -13.66 28.84 3.97
CA GLY A 478 -13.54 27.85 5.05
C GLY A 478 -14.67 28.01 6.08
N TYR A 479 -15.03 26.90 6.74
CA TYR A 479 -15.95 26.93 7.88
C TYR A 479 -15.24 27.40 9.16
N GLU A 480 -16.02 27.86 10.16
CA GLU A 480 -15.49 28.32 11.44
C GLU A 480 -14.77 27.21 12.20
N GLY A 481 -13.56 27.50 12.69
CA GLY A 481 -12.69 26.56 13.38
C GLY A 481 -12.92 26.48 14.90
N ALA A 482 -11.90 25.99 15.62
CA ALA A 482 -11.91 25.97 17.07
C ALA A 482 -11.62 27.36 17.67
N THR A 483 -12.36 27.74 18.72
CA THR A 483 -12.05 28.93 19.53
C THR A 483 -10.76 28.72 20.31
N VAL A 484 -9.89 29.75 20.34
CA VAL A 484 -8.71 29.81 21.21
C VAL A 484 -8.96 30.90 22.27
N ILE A 485 -8.74 30.58 23.54
CA ILE A 485 -8.87 31.54 24.64
C ILE A 485 -7.63 32.45 24.63
N GLU A 486 -7.84 33.78 24.74
CA GLU A 486 -6.73 34.75 24.78
C GLU A 486 -5.81 34.49 25.99
N PRO A 487 -4.51 34.22 25.77
CA PRO A 487 -3.61 33.82 26.83
C PRO A 487 -3.15 35.02 27.66
N LEU A 488 -3.26 34.91 28.98
CA LEU A 488 -2.58 35.81 29.93
C LEU A 488 -1.06 35.56 29.82
N ARG A 489 -0.35 36.47 29.16
CA ARG A 489 1.08 36.31 28.85
C ARG A 489 1.94 36.72 30.03
N GLY A 490 2.76 35.82 30.55
CA GLY A 490 3.67 36.09 31.64
C GLY A 490 4.63 34.92 31.93
N PHE A 491 5.55 35.14 32.86
CA PHE A 491 6.29 34.06 33.51
C PHE A 491 5.55 33.69 34.80
N TYR A 492 5.20 32.41 34.94
CA TYR A 492 4.48 31.90 36.11
C TYR A 492 5.45 31.09 36.97
N ASN A 493 5.58 31.47 38.25
CA ASN A 493 6.32 30.74 39.28
C ASN A 493 5.43 29.84 40.14
N GLU A 494 4.12 29.81 39.87
CA GLU A 494 3.12 28.98 40.55
C GLU A 494 2.70 27.80 39.65
N PRO A 495 2.32 26.63 40.22
CA PRO A 495 1.90 25.48 39.43
C PRO A 495 0.60 25.74 38.66
N ILE A 496 0.63 25.57 37.33
CA ILE A 496 -0.56 25.61 36.48
C ILE A 496 -1.08 24.19 36.28
N ALA A 497 -2.36 23.95 36.59
CA ALA A 497 -3.04 22.70 36.30
C ALA A 497 -3.59 22.70 34.88
N THR A 498 -3.14 21.77 34.04
CA THR A 498 -3.68 21.52 32.69
C THR A 498 -4.83 20.53 32.79
N LEU A 499 -5.96 20.82 32.15
CA LEU A 499 -7.11 19.93 32.00
C LEU A 499 -7.54 19.89 30.53
N ASP A 500 -7.78 18.71 29.98
CA ASP A 500 -8.17 18.50 28.58
C ASP A 500 -9.29 17.47 28.41
N PHE A 501 -9.91 17.45 27.22
CA PHE A 501 -10.98 16.51 26.87
C PHE A 501 -10.44 15.38 25.99
N ALA A 502 -10.32 14.18 26.58
CA ALA A 502 -10.00 12.96 25.86
C ALA A 502 -10.95 12.74 24.67
N SER A 503 -10.38 12.67 23.46
CA SER A 503 -11.10 12.42 22.20
C SER A 503 -12.29 13.34 21.93
N LEU A 504 -12.18 14.64 22.27
CA LEU A 504 -13.24 15.66 22.19
C LEU A 504 -14.22 15.52 21.00
N TYR A 505 -13.74 15.61 19.75
CA TYR A 505 -14.63 15.59 18.57
C TYR A 505 -15.35 14.24 18.35
N PRO A 506 -14.67 13.06 18.37
CA PRO A 506 -15.36 11.76 18.42
C PRO A 506 -16.39 11.66 19.55
N SER A 507 -16.07 12.12 20.75
CA SER A 507 -16.99 12.10 21.90
C SER A 507 -18.24 12.96 21.66
N ILE A 508 -18.09 14.15 21.08
CA ILE A 508 -19.23 15.01 20.66
C ILE A 508 -20.08 14.30 19.60
N MET A 509 -19.46 13.71 18.58
CA MET A 509 -20.19 13.02 17.50
C MET A 509 -21.03 11.85 18.03
N ILE A 510 -20.50 11.09 18.98
CA ILE A 510 -21.21 9.96 19.61
C ILE A 510 -22.32 10.48 20.53
N ALA A 511 -22.01 11.41 21.45
CA ALA A 511 -22.94 11.91 22.46
C ALA A 511 -24.16 12.64 21.86
N HIS A 512 -23.98 13.30 20.71
CA HIS A 512 -25.05 14.02 19.99
C HIS A 512 -25.58 13.29 18.75
N ASN A 513 -25.22 12.01 18.57
CA ASN A 513 -25.68 11.15 17.46
C ASN A 513 -25.51 11.78 16.06
N LEU A 514 -24.35 12.40 15.82
CA LEU A 514 -24.05 13.16 14.60
C LEU A 514 -23.62 12.21 13.47
N CYS A 515 -24.51 11.97 12.50
CA CYS A 515 -24.26 11.11 11.34
C CYS A 515 -24.97 11.63 10.08
N TYR A 516 -24.51 11.21 8.90
CA TYR A 516 -25.20 11.48 7.63
C TYR A 516 -26.64 10.95 7.62
N THR A 517 -26.88 9.82 8.29
CA THR A 517 -28.19 9.14 8.39
C THR A 517 -29.14 9.78 9.39
N THR A 518 -28.64 10.62 10.31
CA THR A 518 -29.45 11.31 11.35
C THR A 518 -29.68 12.79 11.03
N LEU A 519 -28.96 13.33 10.05
CA LEU A 519 -29.12 14.70 9.56
C LEU A 519 -30.54 14.94 9.02
N LEU A 520 -31.29 15.89 9.60
CA LEU A 520 -32.58 16.30 9.08
C LEU A 520 -32.40 17.35 7.98
N LYS A 521 -33.02 17.14 6.80
CA LYS A 521 -33.10 18.22 5.79
C LYS A 521 -34.01 19.33 6.34
N LYS A 522 -33.56 20.59 6.28
CA LYS A 522 -34.44 21.74 6.55
C LYS A 522 -35.66 21.69 5.60
N PRO A 523 -36.90 21.82 6.08
CA PRO A 523 -38.06 21.97 5.20
C PRO A 523 -37.96 23.31 4.46
N GLU A 524 -38.19 23.28 3.16
CA GLU A 524 -38.23 24.50 2.33
C GLU A 524 -39.45 25.34 2.74
N GLY A 525 -39.21 26.59 3.15
CA GLY A 525 -40.27 27.55 3.50
C GLY A 525 -40.56 27.77 5.00
N GLU A 526 -39.83 27.15 5.94
CA GLU A 526 -39.99 27.42 7.39
C GLU A 526 -38.73 27.95 8.07
N GLU A 527 -38.42 29.23 7.86
CA GLU A 527 -37.56 29.97 8.80
C GLU A 527 -38.35 30.35 10.07
N GLY A 528 -37.67 30.42 11.22
CA GLY A 528 -38.22 30.96 12.47
C GLY A 528 -39.02 29.99 13.38
N LYS A 529 -39.25 28.73 13.00
CA LYS A 529 -39.94 27.75 13.88
C LYS A 529 -38.97 26.86 14.65
N VAL A 530 -38.92 27.05 15.98
CA VAL A 530 -38.27 26.12 16.91
C VAL A 530 -39.04 24.80 16.93
N ARG A 531 -38.34 23.67 16.74
CA ARG A 531 -38.91 22.32 16.85
C ARG A 531 -38.17 21.55 17.94
N ILE A 532 -38.91 21.14 18.99
CA ILE A 532 -38.39 20.29 20.06
C ILE A 532 -38.66 18.83 19.66
N PHE A 533 -37.61 18.03 19.51
CA PHE A 533 -37.72 16.60 19.26
C PHE A 533 -37.43 15.84 20.55
N THR A 534 -38.48 15.33 21.20
CA THR A 534 -38.33 14.38 22.31
C THR A 534 -38.09 12.98 21.75
N LEU A 535 -36.87 12.47 21.90
CA LEU A 535 -36.61 11.05 21.74
C LEU A 535 -37.06 10.32 23.02
N PRO A 536 -37.77 9.18 22.93
CA PRO A 536 -37.91 8.29 24.08
C PRO A 536 -36.54 7.70 24.46
N PHE A 537 -36.31 7.54 25.76
CA PHE A 537 -35.17 6.83 26.35
C PHE A 537 -35.38 5.32 26.30
#